data_AF-A0AA97AVN7-F1
#
_entry.id   AF-A0AA97AVN7-F1
#
_cell.length_a   1.000
_cell.length_b   1.000
_cell.length_c   1.000
_cell.angle_alpha   90.00
_cell.angle_beta   90.00
_cell.angle_gamma   90.00
#
_symmetry.space_group_name_H-M   'P 1'
#
loop_
_entity.id
_entity.type
_entity.pdbx_description
1 polymer ?
#
loop_
_entity_poly.entity_id
_entity_poly.type
_entity_poly.pdbx_seq_one_letter_code
_entity_poly.pdbx_strand_id
1 'polypeptide(L)'
;MTKGAMTIAEGSQDKKFKTDATLILNGVQEHQYVLRTAFDSLSVWKTKYAVSVSPFYPRLKTSIKEAALIDNEIWVFGIDGTNSNHIIDAVTVASQFYMIEPRDILSNIYVKNLNAEGEAGLELNFLVQLNKDLYRATTEAIMEACRHFGINSEVNLHVYSSNINPKIPQKDLHQAMKDGGASSVVTDPRNMKYKSGNNLGSKGANIRTNMHVAKLEF
;
A
#
# COMPACT_ATOMS: atom_id res chain seq x y z
N MET A 1 1.91 18.60 -10.31
CA MET A 1 2.70 17.93 -9.27
C MET A 1 1.74 17.49 -8.19
N THR A 2 1.37 16.21 -8.18
CA THR A 2 0.56 15.66 -7.09
C THR A 2 1.46 15.46 -5.88
N LYS A 3 0.96 15.88 -4.72
CA LYS A 3 1.76 16.00 -3.48
C LYS A 3 1.39 14.97 -2.41
N GLY A 4 0.43 14.09 -2.72
CA GLY A 4 -0.05 13.08 -1.81
C GLY A 4 0.31 11.66 -2.24
N ALA A 5 0.37 10.77 -1.25
CA ALA A 5 0.60 9.35 -1.44
C ALA A 5 -0.24 8.52 -0.46
N MET A 6 -0.67 7.34 -0.91
CA MET A 6 -1.28 6.33 -0.06
C MET A 6 -0.41 5.06 -0.04
N THR A 7 -0.21 4.45 1.13
CA THR A 7 0.38 3.11 1.23
C THR A 7 -0.65 2.06 1.62
N ILE A 8 -0.61 0.90 0.95
CA ILE A 8 -1.46 -0.26 1.23
C ILE A 8 -0.61 -1.37 1.84
N ALA A 9 -1.09 -1.88 2.98
CA ALA A 9 -0.52 -2.97 3.79
C ALA A 9 0.86 -2.64 4.42
N GLU A 10 0.83 -2.05 5.61
CA GLU A 10 2.02 -1.87 6.45
C GLU A 10 2.11 -2.91 7.58
N GLY A 11 3.30 -3.53 7.73
CA GLY A 11 3.65 -4.25 8.96
C GLY A 11 4.95 -5.06 8.93
N SER A 12 5.96 -4.69 9.75
CA SER A 12 7.03 -5.60 10.23
C SER A 12 7.71 -5.09 11.51
N GLN A 13 8.13 -6.02 12.39
CA GLN A 13 8.54 -5.72 13.77
C GLN A 13 9.90 -5.02 13.90
N ASP A 14 10.79 -5.22 12.93
CA ASP A 14 12.21 -5.02 13.19
C ASP A 14 12.78 -3.72 12.60
N LYS A 15 12.16 -3.09 11.60
CA LYS A 15 12.60 -1.78 11.05
C LYS A 15 11.44 -0.88 10.59
N LYS A 16 11.04 0.01 11.52
CA LYS A 16 10.39 1.31 11.28
C LYS A 16 9.12 1.34 10.44
N PHE A 17 8.26 0.34 10.55
CA PHE A 17 6.82 0.34 10.21
C PHE A 17 6.36 0.79 8.81
N LYS A 18 7.20 1.44 7.99
CA LYS A 18 6.83 2.25 6.83
C LYS A 18 7.30 1.63 5.52
N THR A 19 6.43 1.64 4.54
CA THR A 19 6.72 1.53 3.12
C THR A 19 7.11 2.90 2.64
N ASP A 20 8.40 3.21 2.62
CA ASP A 20 8.83 4.57 2.36
C ASP A 20 8.27 5.12 1.02
N ALA A 21 7.29 6.03 1.12
CA ALA A 21 6.60 6.64 -0.02
C ALA A 21 7.52 7.61 -0.77
N THR A 22 8.62 8.04 -0.14
CA THR A 22 9.65 8.91 -0.73
C THR A 22 10.64 8.12 -1.60
N LEU A 23 10.64 6.78 -1.54
CA LEU A 23 11.56 5.91 -2.31
C LEU A 23 11.46 6.08 -3.82
N ILE A 24 10.30 6.49 -4.35
CA ILE A 24 10.07 6.67 -5.80
C ILE A 24 10.59 8.01 -6.32
N LEU A 25 10.74 8.99 -5.42
CA LEU A 25 11.26 10.33 -5.72
C LEU A 25 12.78 10.43 -5.47
N ASN A 26 13.51 9.30 -5.51
CA ASN A 26 14.94 9.21 -5.23
C ASN A 26 15.36 9.80 -3.86
N GLY A 27 14.43 9.89 -2.89
CA GLY A 27 14.69 10.54 -1.60
C GLY A 27 14.97 12.05 -1.68
N VAL A 28 14.64 12.70 -2.82
CA VAL A 28 14.87 14.14 -3.04
C VAL A 28 13.61 14.97 -2.79
N GLN A 29 12.42 14.36 -2.88
CA GLN A 29 11.15 15.01 -2.58
C GLN A 29 10.34 14.17 -1.60
N GLU A 30 9.88 14.83 -0.54
CA GLU A 30 8.91 14.28 0.40
C GLU A 30 7.49 14.57 -0.12
N HIS A 31 6.59 13.61 0.04
CA HIS A 31 5.18 13.86 -0.17
C HIS A 31 4.65 14.78 0.93
N GLN A 32 3.91 15.82 0.55
CA GLN A 32 3.34 16.76 1.50
C GLN A 32 2.25 16.08 2.36
N TYR A 33 1.58 15.08 1.80
CA TYR A 33 0.46 14.37 2.45
C TYR A 33 0.65 12.86 2.30
N VAL A 34 0.70 12.13 3.40
CA VAL A 34 0.90 10.68 3.36
C VAL A 34 -0.18 9.99 4.19
N LEU A 35 -1.00 9.20 3.50
CA LEU A 35 -1.91 8.23 4.11
C LEU A 35 -1.21 6.87 4.20
N ARG A 36 -1.08 6.35 5.41
CA ARG A 36 -0.60 5.00 5.72
C ARG A 36 -1.80 4.14 6.07
N THR A 37 -1.86 2.92 5.52
CA THR A 37 -2.89 1.95 5.92
C THR A 37 -2.29 0.68 6.49
N ALA A 38 -2.93 0.16 7.54
CA ALA A 38 -2.54 -1.09 8.17
C ALA A 38 -3.73 -2.05 8.22
N PHE A 39 -3.48 -3.32 7.91
CA PHE A 39 -4.50 -4.36 7.98
C PHE A 39 -4.89 -4.68 9.44
N ASP A 40 -3.90 -4.74 10.32
CA ASP A 40 -4.11 -4.93 11.76
C ASP A 40 -4.96 -3.78 12.34
N SER A 41 -5.84 -4.07 13.30
CA SER A 41 -6.48 -3.03 14.12
C SER A 41 -5.43 -2.28 14.95
N LEU A 42 -5.75 -1.09 15.46
CA LEU A 42 -4.76 -0.30 16.20
C LEU A 42 -4.22 -1.06 17.43
N SER A 43 -5.09 -1.77 18.15
CA SER A 43 -4.70 -2.56 19.32
C SER A 43 -3.73 -3.70 18.98
N VAL A 44 -3.99 -4.44 17.90
CA VAL A 44 -3.11 -5.52 17.40
C VAL A 44 -1.79 -4.92 16.92
N TRP A 45 -1.85 -3.85 16.13
CA TRP A 45 -0.68 -3.15 15.61
C TRP A 45 0.22 -2.63 16.74
N LYS A 46 -0.34 -1.95 17.75
CA LYS A 46 0.39 -1.46 18.93
C LYS A 46 1.08 -2.60 19.68
N THR A 47 0.38 -3.72 19.87
CA THR A 47 0.93 -4.91 20.55
C THR A 47 2.09 -5.50 19.76
N LYS A 48 1.91 -5.65 18.44
CA LYS A 48 2.92 -6.19 17.53
C LYS A 48 4.18 -5.32 17.52
N TYR A 49 4.04 -4.00 17.62
CA TYR A 49 5.13 -3.06 17.42
C TYR A 49 5.63 -2.35 18.67
N ALA A 50 5.04 -2.64 19.83
CA ALA A 50 5.35 -1.99 21.11
C ALA A 50 5.32 -0.45 21.02
N VAL A 51 4.45 0.11 20.18
CA VAL A 51 4.30 1.56 20.01
C VAL A 51 3.17 2.08 20.89
N SER A 52 3.48 3.09 21.69
CA SER A 52 2.48 3.82 22.48
C SER A 52 1.96 5.01 21.69
N VAL A 53 0.92 4.79 20.89
CA VAL A 53 0.15 5.87 20.24
C VAL A 53 -1.29 5.87 20.72
N SER A 54 -1.88 7.06 20.84
CA SER A 54 -3.31 7.22 21.11
C SER A 54 -4.04 7.46 19.80
N PRO A 55 -5.18 6.79 19.55
CA PRO A 55 -6.00 7.13 18.40
C PRO A 55 -6.48 8.57 18.52
N PHE A 56 -6.66 9.24 17.39
CA PHE A 56 -7.60 10.34 17.32
C PHE A 56 -8.81 9.84 16.53
N TYR A 57 -9.99 10.18 17.03
CA TYR A 57 -11.20 10.02 16.23
C TYR A 57 -11.30 11.27 15.37
N PRO A 58 -11.39 11.15 14.03
CA PRO A 58 -11.85 12.24 13.19
C PRO A 58 -13.13 12.81 13.83
N ARG A 59 -13.38 14.12 13.74
CA ARG A 59 -14.51 14.79 14.42
C ARG A 59 -15.92 14.30 14.01
N LEU A 60 -16.03 13.18 13.31
CA LEU A 60 -17.25 12.55 12.86
C LEU A 60 -17.77 11.52 13.87
N LYS A 61 -19.03 11.68 14.24
CA LYS A 61 -19.84 10.74 15.02
C LYS A 61 -20.23 9.50 14.18
N THR A 62 -19.26 8.82 13.58
CA THR A 62 -19.53 7.58 12.84
C THR A 62 -18.41 6.57 13.08
N SER A 63 -18.77 5.30 12.94
CA SER A 63 -17.98 4.08 13.13
C SER A 63 -16.78 3.92 12.18
N ILE A 64 -16.17 5.01 11.76
CA ILE A 64 -15.09 5.02 10.78
C ILE A 64 -13.81 4.54 11.48
N LYS A 65 -13.07 3.70 10.75
CA LYS A 65 -11.84 3.00 11.14
C LYS A 65 -10.93 3.82 12.07
N GLU A 66 -10.25 3.13 12.98
CA GLU A 66 -9.30 3.76 13.91
C GLU A 66 -8.18 4.46 13.13
N ALA A 67 -7.82 5.68 13.55
CA ALA A 67 -6.74 6.45 12.96
C ALA A 67 -5.80 7.05 14.02
N ALA A 68 -4.54 7.23 13.66
CA ALA A 68 -3.54 7.85 14.54
C ALA A 68 -2.55 8.69 13.73
N LEU A 69 -1.98 9.72 14.37
CA LEU A 69 -0.89 10.51 13.81
C LEU A 69 0.43 9.91 14.31
N ILE A 70 1.27 9.43 13.40
CA ILE A 70 2.57 8.83 13.73
C ILE A 70 3.59 9.45 12.80
N ASP A 71 4.65 10.03 13.38
CA ASP A 71 5.72 10.72 12.63
C ASP A 71 5.19 11.76 11.63
N ASN A 72 4.16 12.53 12.03
CA ASN A 72 3.45 13.52 11.21
C ASN A 72 2.72 12.96 9.96
N GLU A 73 2.57 11.65 9.85
CA GLU A 73 1.79 10.98 8.80
C GLU A 73 0.51 10.39 9.40
N ILE A 74 -0.56 10.33 8.59
CA ILE A 74 -1.84 9.76 9.02
C ILE A 74 -1.83 8.26 8.79
N TRP A 75 -2.17 7.51 9.85
CA TRP A 75 -2.33 6.07 9.80
C TRP A 75 -3.78 5.70 10.02
N VAL A 76 -4.31 4.83 9.17
CA VAL A 76 -5.65 4.24 9.32
C VAL A 76 -5.51 2.72 9.43
N PHE A 77 -6.15 2.14 10.44
CA PHE A 77 -6.00 0.75 10.86
C PHE A 77 -7.22 -0.09 10.50
N GLY A 78 -7.06 -1.41 10.43
CA GLY A 78 -8.15 -2.31 10.04
C GLY A 78 -8.54 -2.20 8.56
N ILE A 79 -7.60 -1.83 7.69
CA ILE A 79 -7.81 -1.61 6.26
C ILE A 79 -7.43 -2.86 5.47
N ASP A 80 -8.45 -3.51 4.92
CA ASP A 80 -8.30 -4.54 3.91
C ASP A 80 -8.18 -3.89 2.52
N GLY A 81 -7.00 -4.00 1.91
CA GLY A 81 -6.72 -3.44 0.59
C GLY A 81 -7.53 -4.09 -0.55
N THR A 82 -8.18 -5.23 -0.32
CA THR A 82 -9.09 -5.86 -1.27
C THR A 82 -10.53 -5.37 -1.18
N ASN A 83 -10.84 -4.52 -0.18
CA ASN A 83 -12.16 -3.98 0.05
C ASN A 83 -12.20 -2.47 -0.25
N SER A 84 -12.93 -2.09 -1.30
CA SER A 84 -13.06 -0.71 -1.75
C SER A 84 -13.61 0.23 -0.68
N ASN A 85 -14.57 -0.21 0.13
CA ASN A 85 -15.11 0.60 1.22
C ASN A 85 -14.06 0.93 2.28
N HIS A 86 -13.14 0.00 2.57
CA HIS A 86 -12.04 0.27 3.50
C HIS A 86 -11.06 1.31 2.92
N ILE A 87 -10.77 1.26 1.61
CA ILE A 87 -9.95 2.27 0.94
C ILE A 87 -10.65 3.63 0.98
N ILE A 88 -11.95 3.68 0.67
CA ILE A 88 -12.78 4.90 0.72
C ILE A 88 -12.76 5.52 2.12
N ASP A 89 -12.94 4.71 3.18
CA ASP A 89 -12.88 5.16 4.56
C ASP A 89 -11.52 5.79 4.89
N ALA A 90 -10.43 5.10 4.53
CA ALA A 90 -9.07 5.57 4.81
C ALA A 90 -8.75 6.89 4.09
N VAL A 91 -9.10 6.99 2.81
CA VAL A 91 -8.92 8.20 2.00
C VAL A 91 -9.78 9.34 2.55
N THR A 92 -11.02 9.07 2.96
CA THR A 92 -11.90 10.08 3.57
C THR A 92 -11.29 10.65 4.84
N VAL A 93 -10.73 9.80 5.72
CA VAL A 93 -10.02 10.25 6.93
C VAL A 93 -8.83 11.14 6.59
N ALA A 94 -7.99 10.73 5.64
CA ALA A 94 -6.81 11.51 5.25
C ALA A 94 -7.17 12.85 4.62
N SER A 95 -8.12 12.86 3.67
CA SER A 95 -8.57 14.07 2.98
C SER A 95 -9.13 15.10 3.95
N GLN A 96 -9.89 14.66 4.95
CA GLN A 96 -10.41 15.55 6.00
C GLN A 96 -9.32 16.06 6.94
N PHE A 97 -8.38 15.20 7.35
CA PHE A 97 -7.29 15.60 8.23
C PHE A 97 -6.37 16.64 7.56
N TYR A 98 -5.98 16.39 6.31
CA TYR A 98 -5.10 17.28 5.55
C TYR A 98 -5.83 18.45 4.89
N MET A 99 -7.18 18.44 4.87
CA MET A 99 -8.03 19.40 4.16
C MET A 99 -7.70 19.49 2.66
N ILE A 100 -7.60 18.33 2.01
CA ILE A 100 -7.27 18.18 0.58
C ILE A 100 -8.30 17.31 -0.13
N GLU A 101 -8.22 17.23 -1.45
CA GLU A 101 -9.11 16.39 -2.24
C GLU A 101 -8.61 14.92 -2.24
N PRO A 102 -9.52 13.92 -2.26
CA PRO A 102 -9.17 12.49 -2.38
C PRO A 102 -8.20 12.18 -3.53
N ARG A 103 -8.31 12.91 -4.65
CA ARG A 103 -7.42 12.75 -5.80
C ARG A 103 -5.95 12.98 -5.46
N ASP A 104 -5.66 13.88 -4.51
CA ASP A 104 -4.29 14.21 -4.15
C ASP A 104 -3.63 13.03 -3.42
N ILE A 105 -4.40 12.30 -2.60
CA ILE A 105 -3.96 11.08 -1.91
C ILE A 105 -3.87 9.89 -2.87
N LEU A 106 -4.88 9.70 -3.73
CA LEU A 106 -5.00 8.51 -4.59
C LEU A 106 -4.13 8.56 -5.86
N SER A 107 -3.58 9.71 -6.22
CA SER A 107 -2.75 9.86 -7.43
C SER A 107 -1.55 8.91 -7.49
N ASN A 108 -0.95 8.59 -6.35
CA ASN A 108 0.16 7.65 -6.23
C ASN A 108 -0.10 6.70 -5.05
N ILE A 109 -0.26 5.42 -5.37
CA ILE A 109 -0.55 4.37 -4.40
C ILE A 109 0.64 3.41 -4.36
N TYR A 110 1.08 3.06 -3.17
CA TYR A 110 2.29 2.28 -2.95
C TYR A 110 1.97 1.01 -2.18
N VAL A 111 2.38 -0.12 -2.74
CA VAL A 111 2.18 -1.44 -2.18
C VAL A 111 3.52 -2.09 -1.94
N LYS A 112 3.79 -2.45 -0.69
CA LYS A 112 4.96 -3.26 -0.34
C LYS A 112 4.51 -4.66 0.05
N ASN A 113 4.81 -5.63 -0.81
CA ASN A 113 4.66 -7.05 -0.49
C ASN A 113 3.25 -7.41 0.04
N LEU A 114 2.22 -7.28 -0.80
CA LEU A 114 0.95 -7.99 -0.54
C LEU A 114 1.21 -9.49 -0.60
N ASN A 115 0.76 -10.19 0.44
CA ASN A 115 0.99 -11.62 0.60
C ASN A 115 -0.24 -12.27 1.20
N ALA A 116 -0.57 -13.46 0.70
CA ALA A 116 -1.51 -14.33 1.37
C ALA A 116 -1.02 -14.68 2.78
N GLU A 117 -1.94 -14.73 3.75
CA GLU A 117 -1.60 -15.19 5.10
C GLU A 117 -1.28 -16.69 5.11
N GLY A 118 -0.45 -17.15 6.06
CA GLY A 118 -0.18 -18.59 6.26
C GLY A 118 0.78 -19.23 5.25
N GLU A 119 1.66 -18.45 4.59
CA GLU A 119 2.49 -18.93 3.48
C GLU A 119 3.37 -20.16 3.78
N ALA A 120 3.78 -20.34 5.05
CA ALA A 120 4.77 -21.32 5.46
C ALA A 120 4.34 -22.79 5.24
N GLY A 121 3.04 -23.05 5.01
CA GLY A 121 2.49 -24.40 4.82
C GLY A 121 1.92 -24.67 3.42
N LEU A 122 2.02 -23.72 2.49
CA LEU A 122 1.35 -23.81 1.19
C LEU A 122 2.33 -24.16 0.06
N GLU A 123 1.87 -24.94 -0.91
CA GLU A 123 2.66 -25.21 -2.12
C GLU A 123 2.85 -23.94 -2.97
N LEU A 124 4.01 -23.83 -3.63
CA LEU A 124 4.41 -22.65 -4.38
C LEU A 124 3.38 -22.22 -5.44
N ASN A 125 2.80 -23.16 -6.18
CA ASN A 125 1.81 -22.84 -7.22
C ASN A 125 0.53 -22.24 -6.62
N PHE A 126 0.10 -22.76 -5.47
CA PHE A 126 -1.07 -22.25 -4.76
C PHE A 126 -0.79 -20.86 -4.18
N LEU A 127 0.41 -20.64 -3.63
CA LEU A 127 0.87 -19.32 -3.17
C LEU A 127 0.89 -18.28 -4.30
N VAL A 128 1.39 -18.65 -5.47
CA VAL A 128 1.39 -17.77 -6.64
C VAL A 128 -0.05 -17.41 -7.02
N GLN A 129 -0.97 -18.38 -7.03
CA GLN A 129 -2.38 -18.12 -7.35
C GLN A 129 -3.05 -17.19 -6.33
N LEU A 130 -2.87 -17.44 -5.02
CA LEU A 130 -3.41 -16.57 -3.97
C LEU A 130 -2.87 -15.15 -4.07
N ASN A 131 -1.58 -15.00 -4.36
CA ASN A 131 -0.97 -13.68 -4.56
C ASN A 131 -1.55 -13.00 -5.82
N LYS A 132 -1.78 -13.73 -6.92
CA LYS A 132 -2.45 -13.18 -8.12
C LYS A 132 -3.84 -12.65 -7.78
N ASP A 133 -4.64 -13.44 -7.08
CA ASP A 133 -5.98 -13.03 -6.67
C ASP A 133 -5.95 -11.80 -5.75
N LEU A 134 -4.97 -11.72 -4.84
CA LEU A 134 -4.77 -10.59 -3.96
C LEU A 134 -4.41 -9.30 -4.72
N TYR A 135 -3.48 -9.35 -5.68
CA TYR A 135 -3.12 -8.19 -6.51
C TYR A 135 -4.26 -7.78 -7.45
N ARG A 136 -5.00 -8.73 -8.03
CA ARG A 136 -6.19 -8.44 -8.83
C ARG A 136 -7.23 -7.71 -7.98
N ALA A 137 -7.65 -8.30 -6.87
CA ALA A 137 -8.70 -7.75 -6.01
C ALA A 137 -8.32 -6.39 -5.41
N THR A 138 -7.05 -6.20 -5.04
CA THR A 138 -6.56 -4.89 -4.58
C THR A 138 -6.65 -3.84 -5.68
N THR A 139 -6.28 -4.20 -6.91
CA THR A 139 -6.35 -3.28 -8.06
C THR A 139 -7.80 -2.90 -8.38
N GLU A 140 -8.72 -3.87 -8.34
CA GLU A 140 -10.16 -3.65 -8.51
C GLU A 140 -10.73 -2.72 -7.42
N ALA A 141 -10.36 -2.96 -6.16
CA ALA A 141 -10.80 -2.14 -5.03
C ALA A 141 -10.32 -0.69 -5.13
N ILE A 142 -9.09 -0.47 -5.60
CA ILE A 142 -8.56 0.87 -5.89
C ILE A 142 -9.36 1.53 -7.02
N MET A 143 -9.61 0.82 -8.11
CA MET A 143 -10.41 1.32 -9.23
C MET A 143 -11.81 1.76 -8.77
N GLU A 144 -12.47 0.95 -7.94
CA GLU A 144 -13.78 1.28 -7.39
C GLU A 144 -13.72 2.50 -6.45
N ALA A 145 -12.71 2.60 -5.59
CA ALA A 145 -12.51 3.77 -4.75
C ALA A 145 -12.28 5.06 -5.57
N CYS A 146 -11.47 4.99 -6.63
CA CYS A 146 -11.27 6.12 -7.55
C CYS A 146 -12.58 6.55 -8.23
N ARG A 147 -13.40 5.61 -8.69
CA ARG A 147 -14.74 5.89 -9.25
C ARG A 147 -15.67 6.52 -8.22
N HIS A 148 -15.65 6.02 -6.97
CA HIS A 148 -16.45 6.59 -5.89
C HIS A 148 -16.15 8.08 -5.67
N PHE A 149 -14.88 8.47 -5.74
CA PHE A 149 -14.46 9.87 -5.62
C PHE A 149 -14.53 10.68 -6.94
N GLY A 150 -14.98 10.08 -8.04
CA GLY A 150 -15.06 10.75 -9.34
C GLY A 150 -13.70 11.15 -9.92
N ILE A 151 -12.67 10.32 -9.71
CA ILE A 151 -11.33 10.55 -10.24
C ILE A 151 -11.30 10.14 -11.72
N ASN A 152 -11.07 11.13 -12.59
CA ASN A 152 -11.04 10.97 -14.05
C ASN A 152 -9.63 11.15 -14.63
N SER A 153 -8.60 11.03 -13.78
CA SER A 153 -7.20 11.22 -14.13
C SER A 153 -6.41 9.95 -13.90
N GLU A 154 -5.25 9.82 -14.58
CA GLU A 154 -4.34 8.70 -14.38
C GLU A 154 -3.93 8.57 -12.89
N VAL A 155 -4.04 7.34 -12.38
CA VAL A 155 -3.56 6.94 -11.05
C VAL A 155 -2.44 5.92 -11.22
N ASN A 156 -1.34 6.11 -10.48
CA ASN A 156 -0.20 5.21 -10.50
C ASN A 156 -0.22 4.28 -9.28
N LEU A 157 -0.28 2.97 -9.54
CA LEU A 157 -0.12 1.93 -8.53
C LEU A 157 1.29 1.34 -8.61
N HIS A 158 2.08 1.57 -7.57
CA HIS A 158 3.45 1.14 -7.45
C HIS A 158 3.57 -0.10 -6.57
N VAL A 159 4.15 -1.18 -7.10
CA VAL A 159 4.37 -2.42 -6.36
C VAL A 159 5.87 -2.69 -6.21
N TYR A 160 6.33 -2.76 -4.97
CA TYR A 160 7.69 -3.20 -4.65
C TYR A 160 7.77 -4.73 -4.62
N SER A 161 8.73 -5.29 -5.36
CA SER A 161 9.01 -6.73 -5.34
C SER A 161 10.51 -7.02 -5.23
N SER A 162 10.87 -8.07 -4.51
CA SER A 162 12.25 -8.53 -4.37
C SER A 162 12.64 -9.47 -5.51
N ASN A 163 13.77 -9.23 -6.17
CA ASN A 163 14.27 -10.10 -7.23
C ASN A 163 14.90 -11.41 -6.70
N ILE A 164 15.25 -11.49 -5.41
CA ILE A 164 15.87 -12.67 -4.78
C ILE A 164 14.83 -13.70 -4.33
N ASN A 165 13.57 -13.30 -4.15
CA ASN A 165 12.49 -14.22 -3.79
C ASN A 165 11.17 -13.76 -4.41
N PRO A 166 10.93 -14.04 -5.71
CA PRO A 166 9.68 -13.70 -6.36
C PRO A 166 8.56 -14.61 -5.83
N LYS A 167 7.84 -14.14 -4.80
CA LYS A 167 6.61 -14.78 -4.28
C LYS A 167 5.48 -14.85 -5.32
N ILE A 168 5.60 -14.03 -6.36
CA ILE A 168 4.82 -14.04 -7.58
C ILE A 168 5.78 -13.69 -8.74
N PRO A 169 5.83 -14.49 -9.83
CA PRO A 169 6.61 -14.13 -11.01
C PRO A 169 6.15 -12.81 -11.62
N GLN A 170 7.06 -12.05 -12.24
CA GLN A 170 6.73 -10.74 -12.82
C GLN A 170 5.56 -10.80 -13.80
N LYS A 171 5.54 -11.81 -14.69
CA LYS A 171 4.48 -11.96 -15.68
C LYS A 171 3.11 -12.16 -15.02
N ASP A 172 3.06 -12.97 -13.97
CA ASP A 172 1.85 -13.21 -13.19
C ASP A 172 1.39 -11.97 -12.43
N LEU A 173 2.31 -11.21 -11.85
CA LEU A 173 2.01 -9.94 -11.19
C LEU A 173 1.45 -8.92 -12.18
N HIS A 174 2.10 -8.77 -13.34
CA HIS A 174 1.66 -7.85 -14.40
C HIS A 174 0.29 -8.24 -14.93
N GLN A 175 0.04 -9.54 -15.13
CA GLN A 175 -1.25 -10.03 -15.57
C GLN A 175 -2.33 -9.79 -14.51
N ALA A 176 -2.06 -10.09 -13.24
CA ALA A 176 -3.02 -9.90 -12.14
C ALA A 176 -3.49 -8.45 -12.02
N MET A 177 -2.57 -7.48 -12.12
CA MET A 177 -2.94 -6.05 -12.08
C MET A 177 -3.73 -5.61 -13.32
N LYS A 178 -3.42 -6.16 -14.51
CA LYS A 178 -4.22 -5.92 -15.72
C LYS A 178 -5.61 -6.51 -15.61
N ASP A 179 -5.72 -7.73 -15.09
CA ASP A 179 -7.00 -8.40 -14.84
C ASP A 179 -7.86 -7.60 -13.86
N GLY A 180 -7.23 -6.88 -12.91
CA GLY A 180 -7.91 -5.98 -11.98
C GLY A 180 -8.22 -4.58 -12.55
N GLY A 181 -7.91 -4.32 -13.82
CA GLY A 181 -8.31 -3.10 -14.53
C GLY A 181 -7.18 -2.13 -14.90
N ALA A 182 -5.91 -2.46 -14.67
CA ALA A 182 -4.80 -1.59 -15.10
C ALA A 182 -4.67 -1.55 -16.63
N SER A 183 -4.57 -0.34 -17.21
CA SER A 183 -4.40 -0.13 -18.66
C SER A 183 -3.03 -0.62 -19.13
N SER A 184 -2.01 -0.43 -18.29
CA SER A 184 -0.65 -0.88 -18.56
C SER A 184 0.09 -1.20 -17.27
N VAL A 185 1.08 -2.08 -17.37
CA VAL A 185 1.98 -2.42 -16.28
C VAL A 185 3.38 -2.52 -16.85
N VAL A 186 4.32 -1.80 -16.26
CA VAL A 186 5.74 -1.82 -16.65
C VAL A 186 6.62 -1.98 -15.42
N THR A 187 7.81 -2.53 -15.62
CA THR A 187 8.87 -2.49 -14.61
C THR A 187 9.66 -1.20 -14.81
N ASP A 188 9.86 -0.42 -13.76
CA ASP A 188 10.69 0.77 -13.81
C ASP A 188 12.13 0.36 -14.19
N PRO A 189 12.73 0.97 -15.24
CA PRO A 189 14.07 0.61 -15.70
C PRO A 189 15.18 1.02 -14.73
N ARG A 190 14.89 1.86 -13.73
CA ARG A 190 15.86 2.28 -12.72
C ARG A 190 16.23 1.09 -11.83
N ASN A 191 17.50 0.70 -11.86
CA ASN A 191 18.07 -0.33 -10.99
C ASN A 191 18.29 0.21 -9.58
N MET A 192 17.23 0.27 -8.80
CA MET A 192 17.26 0.85 -7.47
C MET A 192 17.66 -0.24 -6.44
N LYS A 193 18.70 0.03 -5.66
CA LYS A 193 19.19 -0.85 -4.59
C LYS A 193 18.58 -0.40 -3.27
N TYR A 194 17.93 -1.32 -2.55
CA TYR A 194 17.31 -0.96 -1.28
C TYR A 194 17.53 -2.00 -0.22
N LYS A 195 17.44 -1.55 1.02
CA LYS A 195 17.33 -2.45 2.15
C LYS A 195 15.91 -3.00 2.20
N SER A 196 15.69 -4.14 1.55
CA SER A 196 14.42 -4.85 1.60
C SER A 196 14.53 -5.98 2.62
N GLY A 197 13.48 -6.15 3.41
CA GLY A 197 13.37 -7.22 4.39
C GLY A 197 12.13 -8.07 4.19
N ASN A 198 12.09 -9.22 4.85
CA ASN A 198 10.86 -10.01 4.95
C ASN A 198 9.82 -9.25 5.81
N ASN A 199 8.55 -9.66 5.75
CA ASN A 199 7.46 -9.04 6.52
C ASN A 199 7.62 -9.22 8.04
N LEU A 200 8.60 -10.04 8.46
CA LEU A 200 8.95 -10.26 9.86
C LEU A 200 10.05 -9.29 10.35
N GLY A 201 10.66 -8.50 9.45
CA GLY A 201 11.72 -7.54 9.75
C GLY A 201 13.09 -8.17 10.05
N SER A 202 13.14 -9.47 10.32
CA SER A 202 14.30 -10.21 10.83
C SER A 202 15.51 -10.31 9.89
N LYS A 203 15.36 -9.94 8.62
CA LYS A 203 16.45 -9.97 7.63
C LYS A 203 16.33 -8.78 6.68
N GLY A 204 17.17 -7.75 6.86
CA GLY A 204 17.31 -6.66 5.90
C GLY A 204 18.57 -6.84 5.07
N ALA A 205 18.45 -7.24 3.81
CA ALA A 205 19.57 -7.26 2.86
C ALA A 205 19.46 -6.07 1.90
N ASN A 206 20.59 -5.59 1.38
CA ASN A 206 20.57 -4.67 0.24
C ASN A 206 20.19 -5.48 -1.01
N ILE A 207 18.89 -5.56 -1.26
CA ILE A 207 18.30 -6.30 -2.35
C ILE A 207 17.99 -5.33 -3.48
N ARG A 208 18.22 -5.75 -4.72
CA ARG A 208 17.70 -5.03 -5.88
C ARG A 208 16.20 -5.28 -5.92
N THR A 209 15.38 -4.30 -5.63
CA THR A 209 13.93 -4.46 -5.77
C THR A 209 13.49 -3.95 -7.12
N ASN A 210 12.66 -4.72 -7.79
CA ASN A 210 11.97 -4.27 -8.98
C ASN A 210 10.74 -3.48 -8.53
N MET A 211 10.60 -2.27 -9.07
CA MET A 211 9.40 -1.47 -8.91
C MET A 211 8.53 -1.66 -10.14
N HIS A 212 7.34 -2.18 -9.94
CA HIS A 212 6.34 -2.29 -11.01
C HIS A 212 5.38 -1.11 -10.88
N VAL A 213 5.02 -0.53 -12.01
CA VAL A 213 4.08 0.59 -12.08
C VAL A 213 2.91 0.18 -12.96
N ALA A 214 1.74 0.10 -12.36
CA ALA A 214 0.47 -0.09 -13.03
C ALA A 214 -0.22 1.26 -13.20
N LYS A 215 -0.70 1.54 -14.42
CA LYS A 215 -1.48 2.74 -14.74
C LYS A 215 -2.96 2.39 -14.70
N LEU A 216 -3.72 3.19 -13.95
CA LEU A 216 -5.17 3.09 -13.85
C LEU A 216 -5.78 4.29 -14.55
N GLU A 217 -6.65 4.03 -15.53
CA GLU A 217 -7.31 5.04 -16.36
C GLU A 217 -8.84 4.90 -16.20
N PHE A 218 -9.56 6.03 -16.24
CA PHE A 218 -10.97 6.15 -15.91
C PHE A 218 -11.73 6.96 -16.97
#